data_AF-A0A2H0LHW8-F1
#
_entry.id   AF-A0A2H0LHW8-F1
#
_cell.length_a   1.000
_cell.length_b   1.000
_cell.length_c   1.000
_cell.angle_alpha   90.00
_cell.angle_beta   90.00
_cell.angle_gamma   90.00
#
_symmetry.space_group_name_H-M   'P 1'
#
loop_
_entity.id
_entity.type
_entity.pdbx_description
1 polymer ?
#
loop_
_entity_poly.entity_id
_entity_poly.type
_entity_poly.pdbx_seq_one_letter_code
_entity_poly.pdbx_strand_id
1 'polypeptide(L)'
;TGTQYQAVLHALTKNEKTKTLSAPRVTTLNNQTATIKVVTEFVYATRYEATVTRQDLNSDGDFNDTVSGTRETRFINAPQDFVTRDLGILLHVTPSIGQDQRTITLALKPEVSEKKTDDTFNGEISLPRFSARHLETSVVVENGETVVLGGLMKDTTSKTLTRVPVLGSIPVVGKLFRKENESTERSNLLIFVTAQLMPPSGDQLARSDSSP
;
A
#
# COMPACT_ATOMS: atom_id res chain seq x y z
N THR A 1 49.75 -21.63 -2.04
CA THR A 1 48.33 -21.33 -2.31
C THR A 1 47.90 -20.20 -1.40
N GLY A 2 47.93 -18.96 -1.92
CA GLY A 2 47.69 -17.76 -1.12
C GLY A 2 46.21 -17.46 -1.02
N THR A 3 45.69 -17.34 0.19
CA THR A 3 44.31 -16.90 0.47
C THR A 3 44.12 -15.49 -0.09
N GLN A 4 43.25 -15.33 -1.08
CA GLN A 4 42.92 -14.02 -1.64
C GLN A 4 41.82 -13.38 -0.80
N TYR A 5 42.09 -12.21 -0.24
CA TYR A 5 41.11 -11.43 0.49
C TYR A 5 40.40 -10.47 -0.47
N GLN A 6 39.07 -10.53 -0.53
CA GLN A 6 38.24 -9.62 -1.31
C GLN A 6 37.39 -8.76 -0.37
N ALA A 7 37.44 -7.44 -0.56
CA ALA A 7 36.59 -6.48 0.14
C ALA A 7 35.64 -5.84 -0.87
N VAL A 8 34.35 -5.72 -0.49
CA VAL A 8 33.35 -5.06 -1.33
C VAL A 8 32.61 -4.03 -0.49
N LEU A 9 32.71 -2.76 -0.90
CA LEU A 9 31.99 -1.66 -0.27
C LEU A 9 30.66 -1.45 -0.99
N HIS A 10 29.57 -1.48 -0.23
CA HIS A 10 28.24 -1.14 -0.72
C HIS A 10 27.73 0.08 0.04
N ALA A 11 27.41 1.15 -0.70
CA ALA A 11 26.76 2.34 -0.18
C ALA A 11 25.65 2.74 -1.16
N LEU A 12 24.40 2.68 -0.71
CA LEU A 12 23.24 3.05 -1.51
C LEU A 12 22.26 3.82 -0.64
N THR A 13 21.85 4.99 -1.12
CA THR A 13 20.74 5.76 -0.56
C THR A 13 19.64 5.80 -1.61
N LYS A 14 18.44 5.33 -1.24
CA LYS A 14 17.26 5.36 -2.11
C LYS A 14 16.21 6.26 -1.47
N ASN A 15 15.73 7.24 -2.22
CA ASN A 15 14.67 8.14 -1.80
C ASN A 15 13.50 8.01 -2.78
N GLU A 16 12.33 7.66 -2.28
CA GLU A 16 11.09 7.62 -3.07
C GLU A 16 10.05 8.53 -2.42
N LYS A 17 9.37 9.34 -3.25
CA LYS A 17 8.28 10.21 -2.83
C LYS A 17 7.09 9.97 -3.75
N THR A 18 5.96 9.63 -3.17
CA THR A 18 4.71 9.44 -3.91
C THR A 18 3.66 10.36 -3.32
N LYS A 19 2.99 11.16 -4.17
CA LYS A 19 1.88 12.02 -3.79
C LYS A 19 0.67 11.66 -4.64
N THR A 20 -0.41 11.27 -4.01
CA THR A 20 -1.70 11.03 -4.66
C THR A 20 -2.64 12.18 -4.30
N LEU A 21 -3.34 12.72 -5.29
CA LEU A 21 -4.40 13.71 -5.10
C LEU A 21 -5.61 13.23 -5.87
N SER A 22 -6.76 13.22 -5.22
CA SER A 22 -8.02 12.90 -5.87
C SER A 22 -9.12 13.74 -5.23
N ALA A 23 -9.97 14.31 -6.06
CA ALA A 23 -11.03 15.24 -5.65
C ALA A 23 -12.36 14.81 -6.29
N PRO A 24 -12.95 13.69 -5.85
CA PRO A 24 -14.24 13.25 -6.36
C PRO A 24 -15.34 14.26 -5.98
N ARG A 25 -16.34 14.44 -6.86
CA ARG A 25 -17.48 15.33 -6.64
C ARG A 25 -18.78 14.59 -6.97
N VAL A 26 -19.82 14.84 -6.19
CA VAL A 26 -21.17 14.33 -6.45
C VAL A 26 -22.21 15.31 -5.95
N THR A 27 -23.32 15.38 -6.66
CA THR A 27 -24.52 16.13 -6.27
C THR A 27 -25.60 15.13 -5.93
N THR A 28 -26.33 15.36 -4.85
CA THR A 28 -27.42 14.50 -4.40
C THR A 28 -28.51 15.31 -3.71
N LEU A 29 -29.70 14.74 -3.58
CA LEU A 29 -30.81 15.36 -2.87
C LEU A 29 -30.61 15.28 -1.35
N ASN A 30 -31.35 16.13 -0.64
CA ASN A 30 -31.40 16.10 0.81
C ASN A 30 -31.84 14.72 1.31
N ASN A 31 -31.11 14.16 2.27
CA ASN A 31 -31.31 12.83 2.84
C ASN A 31 -31.20 11.67 1.83
N GLN A 32 -30.64 11.90 0.64
CA GLN A 32 -30.41 10.86 -0.36
C GLN A 32 -28.92 10.50 -0.42
N THR A 33 -28.63 9.23 -0.16
CA THR A 33 -27.26 8.71 -0.25
C THR A 33 -26.79 8.69 -1.69
N ALA A 34 -25.65 9.34 -1.95
CA ALA A 34 -24.91 9.21 -3.18
C ALA A 34 -23.67 8.34 -2.99
N THR A 35 -23.30 7.62 -4.04
CA THR A 35 -22.09 6.79 -4.08
C THR A 35 -21.24 7.17 -5.27
N ILE A 36 -19.96 7.44 -5.02
CA ILE A 36 -18.94 7.63 -6.05
C ILE A 36 -17.98 6.44 -5.98
N LYS A 37 -17.75 5.78 -7.11
CA LYS A 37 -16.78 4.69 -7.23
C LYS A 37 -15.81 5.01 -8.38
N VAL A 38 -14.57 5.33 -8.04
CA VAL A 38 -13.47 5.58 -8.97
C VAL A 38 -12.41 4.52 -8.71
N VAL A 39 -12.53 3.38 -9.38
CA VAL A 39 -11.68 2.22 -9.12
C VAL A 39 -11.10 1.65 -10.40
N THR A 40 -9.96 0.97 -10.26
CA THR A 40 -9.35 0.10 -11.23
C THR A 40 -9.43 -1.34 -10.73
N GLU A 41 -9.86 -2.26 -11.58
CA GLU A 41 -9.89 -3.68 -11.28
C GLU A 41 -8.48 -4.27 -11.33
N PHE A 42 -8.04 -4.85 -10.22
CA PHE A 42 -6.75 -5.54 -10.12
C PHE A 42 -6.97 -7.05 -10.01
N VAL A 43 -6.47 -7.79 -10.99
CA VAL A 43 -6.60 -9.26 -11.04
C VAL A 43 -5.34 -9.91 -10.50
N TYR A 44 -5.49 -10.90 -9.61
CA TYR A 44 -4.36 -11.67 -9.09
C TYR A 44 -4.74 -13.13 -8.84
N ALA A 45 -3.73 -13.99 -8.94
CA ALA A 45 -3.92 -15.41 -8.71
C ALA A 45 -3.98 -15.74 -7.21
N THR A 46 -4.89 -16.63 -6.82
CA THR A 46 -5.05 -17.09 -5.43
C THR A 46 -4.46 -18.47 -5.19
N ARG A 47 -4.14 -19.22 -6.24
CA ARG A 47 -3.64 -20.60 -6.12
C ARG A 47 -2.38 -20.81 -6.94
N TYR A 48 -1.34 -21.27 -6.27
CA TYR A 48 -0.08 -21.69 -6.88
C TYR A 48 0.17 -23.14 -6.51
N GLU A 49 0.31 -23.99 -7.50
CA GLU A 49 0.72 -25.37 -7.31
C GLU A 49 2.18 -25.53 -7.72
N ALA A 50 2.91 -26.40 -7.02
CA ALA A 50 4.24 -26.79 -7.43
C ALA A 50 4.28 -28.29 -7.67
N THR A 51 4.82 -28.69 -8.81
CA THR A 51 5.12 -30.08 -9.11
C THR A 51 6.51 -30.37 -8.56
N VAL A 52 6.62 -31.33 -7.65
CA VAL A 52 7.90 -31.84 -7.16
C VAL A 52 8.20 -33.14 -7.90
N THR A 53 9.26 -33.16 -8.69
CA THR A 53 9.77 -34.40 -9.29
C THR A 53 10.94 -34.90 -8.48
N ARG A 54 10.85 -36.15 -8.04
CA ARG A 54 11.93 -36.86 -7.33
C ARG A 54 12.63 -37.76 -8.33
N GLN A 55 13.93 -37.56 -8.47
CA GLN A 55 14.77 -38.48 -9.21
C GLN A 55 15.61 -39.24 -8.18
N ASP A 56 15.35 -40.54 -8.08
CA ASP A 56 16.21 -41.43 -7.33
C ASP A 56 17.49 -41.64 -8.15
N LEU A 57 18.62 -41.20 -7.61
CA LEU A 57 19.91 -41.52 -8.19
C LEU A 57 20.29 -42.93 -7.72
N ASN A 58 19.77 -43.94 -8.40
CA ASN A 58 20.29 -45.29 -8.25
C ASN A 58 21.40 -45.47 -9.28
N SER A 59 22.64 -45.57 -8.80
CA SER A 59 23.77 -45.98 -9.62
C SER A 59 23.49 -47.37 -10.18
N ASP A 60 23.62 -47.47 -11.50
CA ASP A 60 23.50 -48.71 -12.27
C ASP A 60 24.70 -49.62 -11.94
N GLY A 61 24.56 -50.43 -10.89
CA GLY A 61 25.28 -51.71 -10.74
C GLY A 61 26.79 -51.70 -10.45
N ASP A 62 27.43 -50.58 -10.06
CA ASP A 62 28.85 -50.58 -9.69
C ASP A 62 29.07 -50.61 -8.15
N PHE A 63 29.85 -51.60 -7.68
CA PHE A 63 29.94 -52.03 -6.28
C PHE A 63 30.83 -51.15 -5.37
N ASN A 64 31.03 -49.86 -5.70
CA ASN A 64 31.94 -49.01 -4.91
C ASN A 64 31.57 -47.51 -4.78
N ASP A 65 30.38 -47.08 -5.20
CA ASP A 65 29.92 -45.71 -4.97
C ASP A 65 28.48 -45.68 -4.43
N THR A 66 28.33 -45.85 -3.12
CA THR A 66 27.05 -45.74 -2.43
C THR A 66 26.69 -44.27 -2.24
N VAL A 67 26.34 -43.57 -3.31
CA VAL A 67 25.53 -42.34 -3.23
C VAL A 67 24.07 -42.72 -3.42
N SER A 68 23.43 -43.18 -2.35
CA SER A 68 21.97 -43.22 -2.26
C SER A 68 21.48 -41.81 -1.95
N GLY A 69 21.13 -41.05 -2.99
CA GLY A 69 20.61 -39.69 -2.86
C GLY A 69 19.37 -39.47 -3.71
N THR A 70 18.30 -38.96 -3.10
CA THR A 70 17.13 -38.46 -3.84
C THR A 70 17.40 -37.01 -4.24
N ARG A 71 17.39 -36.68 -5.54
CA ARG A 71 17.36 -35.29 -6.00
C ARG A 71 15.91 -34.87 -6.18
N GLU A 72 15.44 -33.96 -5.32
CA GLU A 72 14.17 -33.27 -5.52
C GLU A 72 14.39 -32.04 -6.41
N THR A 73 13.59 -31.92 -7.47
CA THR A 73 13.48 -30.67 -8.23
C THR A 73 12.04 -30.18 -8.16
N ARG A 74 11.88 -28.88 -7.85
CA ARG A 74 10.58 -28.22 -7.66
C ARG A 74 10.33 -27.29 -8.84
N PHE A 75 9.19 -27.47 -9.51
CA PHE A 75 8.70 -26.56 -10.56
C PHE A 75 7.45 -25.87 -10.07
N ILE A 76 7.39 -24.55 -10.19
CA ILE A 76 6.17 -23.79 -9.94
C ILE A 76 5.33 -23.86 -11.22
N ASN A 77 4.11 -24.38 -11.11
CA ASN A 77 3.18 -24.43 -12.25
C ASN A 77 2.62 -23.03 -12.52
N ALA A 78 2.01 -22.84 -13.70
CA ALA A 78 1.25 -21.63 -13.97
C ALA A 78 0.18 -21.42 -12.88
N PRO A 79 0.01 -20.18 -12.37
CA PRO A 79 -1.00 -19.90 -11.37
C PRO A 79 -2.40 -20.30 -11.85
N GLN A 80 -3.21 -20.81 -10.93
CA GLN A 80 -4.62 -21.13 -11.13
C GLN A 80 -5.48 -20.22 -10.25
N ASP A 81 -6.76 -20.11 -10.60
CA ASP A 81 -7.77 -19.29 -9.92
C ASP A 81 -7.40 -17.80 -9.82
N PHE A 82 -8.18 -16.97 -10.50
CA PHE A 82 -7.97 -15.52 -10.51
C PHE A 82 -9.13 -14.83 -9.78
N VAL A 83 -8.77 -13.89 -8.91
CA VAL A 83 -9.72 -13.02 -8.21
C VAL A 83 -9.44 -11.58 -8.61
N THR A 84 -10.50 -10.82 -8.79
CA THR A 84 -10.44 -9.39 -9.06
C THR A 84 -10.69 -8.62 -7.77
N ARG A 85 -9.94 -7.54 -7.57
CA ARG A 85 -10.12 -6.59 -6.47
C ARG A 85 -10.15 -5.17 -7.00
N ASP A 86 -11.17 -4.42 -6.60
CA ASP A 86 -11.28 -3.00 -6.89
C ASP A 86 -10.29 -2.19 -6.04
N LEU A 87 -9.45 -1.40 -6.70
CA LEU A 87 -8.52 -0.47 -6.07
C LEU A 87 -8.82 0.96 -6.51
N GLY A 88 -8.93 1.88 -5.57
CA GLY A 88 -9.15 3.29 -5.87
C GLY A 88 -9.93 3.97 -4.75
N ILE A 89 -10.91 4.79 -5.12
CA ILE A 89 -11.67 5.61 -4.20
C ILE A 89 -13.13 5.22 -4.26
N LEU A 90 -13.70 4.92 -3.09
CA LEU A 90 -15.11 4.72 -2.88
C LEU A 90 -15.58 5.75 -1.86
N LEU A 91 -16.64 6.50 -2.17
CA LEU A 91 -17.22 7.47 -1.24
C LEU A 91 -18.71 7.27 -1.20
N HIS A 92 -19.22 6.97 -0.01
CA HIS A 92 -20.65 7.09 0.29
C HIS A 92 -20.88 8.40 1.06
N VAL A 93 -21.87 9.16 0.64
CA VAL A 93 -22.24 10.42 1.30
C VAL A 93 -23.75 10.54 1.40
N THR A 94 -24.24 10.89 2.58
CA THR A 94 -25.65 11.22 2.82
C THR A 94 -25.71 12.62 3.43
N PRO A 95 -26.16 13.64 2.66
CA PRO A 95 -26.31 14.98 3.20
C PRO A 95 -27.64 15.14 3.91
N SER A 96 -27.68 16.04 4.89
CA SER A 96 -28.89 16.53 5.54
C SER A 96 -28.79 18.04 5.72
N ILE A 97 -29.76 18.79 5.18
CA ILE A 97 -29.78 20.25 5.26
C ILE A 97 -30.31 20.66 6.63
N GLY A 98 -29.60 21.57 7.31
CA GLY A 98 -30.00 22.16 8.57
C GLY A 98 -31.27 23.00 8.44
N GLN A 99 -32.00 23.16 9.55
CA GLN A 99 -33.20 24.02 9.59
C GLN A 99 -32.91 25.49 9.27
N ASP A 100 -31.66 25.90 9.43
CA ASP A 100 -31.14 27.24 9.13
C ASP A 100 -30.91 27.50 7.64
N GLN A 101 -31.06 26.48 6.77
CA GLN A 101 -30.76 26.52 5.34
C GLN A 101 -29.34 26.99 5.00
N ARG A 102 -28.41 26.91 5.97
CA ARG A 102 -27.03 27.36 5.83
C ARG A 102 -26.05 26.26 6.18
N THR A 103 -26.40 25.37 7.09
CA THR A 103 -25.56 24.24 7.47
C THR A 103 -25.96 22.97 6.72
N ILE A 104 -24.95 22.15 6.42
CA ILE A 104 -25.09 20.86 5.77
C ILE A 104 -24.43 19.84 6.69
N THR A 105 -25.21 18.91 7.20
CA THR A 105 -24.70 17.73 7.89
C THR A 105 -24.37 16.67 6.87
N LEU A 106 -23.18 16.07 6.92
CA LEU A 106 -22.73 15.06 5.99
C LEU A 106 -22.36 13.80 6.77
N ALA A 107 -23.06 12.69 6.52
CA ALA A 107 -22.59 11.37 6.90
C ALA A 107 -21.71 10.83 5.76
N LEU A 108 -20.45 10.51 6.06
CA LEU A 108 -19.41 10.23 5.07
C LEU A 108 -18.74 8.89 5.39
N LYS A 109 -18.58 8.06 4.34
CA LYS A 109 -17.80 6.82 4.39
C LYS A 109 -16.79 6.76 3.23
N PRO A 110 -15.72 7.57 3.25
CA PRO A 110 -14.64 7.45 2.28
C PRO A 110 -13.77 6.21 2.53
N GLU A 111 -13.42 5.54 1.44
CA GLU A 111 -12.43 4.48 1.38
C GLU A 111 -11.43 4.78 0.26
N VAL A 112 -10.14 4.62 0.56
CA VAL A 112 -9.04 4.75 -0.39
C VAL A 112 -8.19 3.49 -0.35
N SER A 113 -8.17 2.75 -1.45
CA SER A 113 -7.43 1.50 -1.62
C SER A 113 -6.36 1.62 -2.70
N GLU A 114 -5.19 1.04 -2.45
CA GLU A 114 -4.06 1.04 -3.37
C GLU A 114 -3.31 -0.29 -3.34
N LYS A 115 -2.65 -0.62 -4.45
CA LYS A 115 -1.68 -1.72 -4.53
C LYS A 115 -0.37 -1.26 -3.86
N LYS A 116 0.16 -2.08 -2.96
CA LYS A 116 1.52 -1.95 -2.40
C LYS A 116 2.48 -2.88 -3.16
N THR A 117 3.73 -2.92 -2.71
CA THR A 117 4.72 -3.88 -3.20
C THR A 117 4.27 -5.31 -2.90
N ASP A 118 4.53 -6.21 -3.85
CA ASP A 118 4.16 -7.62 -3.72
C ASP A 118 4.98 -8.29 -2.61
N ASP A 119 4.32 -9.11 -1.81
CA ASP A 119 4.96 -9.98 -0.83
C ASP A 119 5.46 -11.24 -1.53
N THR A 120 6.76 -11.51 -1.43
CA THR A 120 7.35 -12.72 -2.00
C THR A 120 7.43 -13.81 -0.93
N PHE A 121 6.71 -14.90 -1.15
CA PHE A 121 6.73 -16.08 -0.30
C PHE A 121 7.73 -17.10 -0.85
N ASN A 122 8.64 -17.54 0.02
CA ASN A 122 9.70 -18.52 -0.28
C ASN A 122 10.59 -18.19 -1.50
N GLY A 123 10.66 -16.91 -1.91
CA GLY A 123 11.44 -16.49 -3.09
C GLY A 123 10.84 -16.90 -4.44
N GLU A 124 9.65 -17.50 -4.43
CA GLU A 124 9.09 -18.23 -5.57
C GLU A 124 7.72 -17.68 -6.00
N ILE A 125 6.88 -17.28 -5.06
CA ILE A 125 5.52 -16.81 -5.31
C ILE A 125 5.40 -15.35 -4.90
N SER A 126 4.96 -14.49 -5.81
CA SER A 126 4.73 -13.07 -5.54
C SER A 126 3.23 -12.79 -5.45
N LEU A 127 2.76 -12.35 -4.29
CA LEU A 127 1.37 -12.00 -4.04
C LEU A 127 1.21 -10.50 -3.84
N PRO A 128 0.21 -9.85 -4.46
CA PRO A 128 -0.01 -8.44 -4.27
C PRO A 128 -0.42 -8.13 -2.83
N ARG A 129 0.23 -7.16 -2.22
CA ARG A 129 -0.23 -6.54 -0.98
C ARG A 129 -1.12 -5.35 -1.32
N PHE A 130 -2.23 -5.19 -0.61
CA PHE A 130 -3.11 -4.04 -0.75
C PHE A 130 -3.15 -3.23 0.54
N SER A 131 -3.30 -1.92 0.44
CA SER A 131 -3.55 -1.03 1.57
C SER A 131 -4.87 -0.33 1.34
N ALA A 132 -5.75 -0.36 2.34
CA ALA A 132 -7.00 0.38 2.35
C ALA A 132 -7.03 1.31 3.57
N ARG A 133 -7.59 2.50 3.39
CA ARG A 133 -7.90 3.44 4.47
C ARG A 133 -9.38 3.70 4.41
N HIS A 134 -10.06 3.49 5.54
CA HIS A 134 -11.49 3.65 5.67
C HIS A 134 -11.77 4.59 6.83
N LEU A 135 -12.71 5.51 6.64
CA LEU A 135 -13.18 6.43 7.67
C LEU A 135 -14.70 6.46 7.61
N GLU A 136 -15.35 6.42 8.78
CA GLU A 136 -16.79 6.63 8.93
C GLU A 136 -16.98 7.78 9.91
N THR A 137 -17.59 8.88 9.46
CA THR A 137 -17.77 10.08 10.27
C THR A 137 -18.99 10.87 9.85
N SER A 138 -19.51 11.69 10.76
CA SER A 138 -20.53 12.70 10.49
C SER A 138 -20.00 14.08 10.86
N VAL A 139 -20.08 15.03 9.93
CA VAL A 139 -19.61 16.41 10.14
C VAL A 139 -20.68 17.40 9.76
N VAL A 140 -20.65 18.57 10.37
CA VAL A 140 -21.46 19.73 9.97
C VAL A 140 -20.55 20.74 9.31
N VAL A 141 -20.95 21.23 8.14
CA VAL A 141 -20.22 22.23 7.37
C VAL A 141 -21.16 23.34 6.93
N GLU A 142 -20.69 24.58 6.93
CA GLU A 142 -21.46 25.68 6.36
C GLU A 142 -21.44 25.63 4.83
N ASN A 143 -22.47 26.17 4.20
CA ASN A 143 -22.59 26.22 2.75
C ASN A 143 -21.35 26.88 2.09
N GLY A 144 -20.63 26.11 1.27
CA GLY A 144 -19.43 26.57 0.56
C GLY A 144 -18.13 26.44 1.34
N GLU A 145 -18.19 26.13 2.63
CA GLU A 145 -17.01 25.97 3.48
C GLU A 145 -16.40 24.57 3.37
N THR A 146 -15.15 24.45 3.82
CA THR A 146 -14.40 23.20 3.83
C THR A 146 -14.04 22.79 5.24
N VAL A 147 -14.33 21.54 5.60
CA VAL A 147 -13.96 20.94 6.88
C VAL A 147 -12.90 19.86 6.66
N VAL A 148 -11.97 19.77 7.61
CA VAL A 148 -11.01 18.68 7.71
C VAL A 148 -11.65 17.54 8.49
N LEU A 149 -11.86 16.38 7.86
CA LEU A 149 -12.46 15.22 8.53
C LEU A 149 -11.47 14.51 9.46
N GLY A 150 -10.18 14.58 9.14
CA GLY A 150 -9.13 13.94 9.91
C GLY A 150 -7.84 13.73 9.11
N GLY A 151 -6.84 13.18 9.80
CA GLY A 151 -5.58 12.78 9.20
C GLY A 151 -4.92 11.61 9.93
N LEU A 152 -4.22 10.77 9.18
CA LEU A 152 -3.41 9.67 9.71
C LEU A 152 -1.97 9.88 9.27
N MET A 153 -1.07 10.02 10.23
CA MET A 153 0.38 10.05 10.01
C MET A 153 0.97 8.76 10.59
N LYS A 154 1.68 8.00 9.77
CA LYS A 154 2.39 6.78 10.18
C LYS A 154 3.83 6.88 9.75
N ASP A 155 4.72 6.88 10.74
CA ASP A 155 6.16 6.79 10.55
C ASP A 155 6.63 5.41 11.02
N THR A 156 7.31 4.68 10.14
CA THR A 156 7.88 3.36 10.45
C THR A 156 9.37 3.39 10.14
N THR A 157 10.19 3.23 11.18
CA THR A 157 11.65 3.16 11.05
C THR A 157 12.10 1.74 11.35
N SER A 158 12.78 1.10 10.39
CA SER A 158 13.39 -0.21 10.53
C SER A 158 14.90 -0.07 10.46
N LYS A 159 15.60 -0.54 11.50
CA LYS A 159 17.06 -0.51 11.59
C LYS A 159 17.60 -1.91 11.78
N THR A 160 18.37 -2.38 10.81
CA THR A 160 19.06 -3.67 10.82
C THR A 160 20.56 -3.43 10.90
N LEU A 161 21.19 -3.93 11.97
CA LEU A 161 22.63 -3.89 12.15
C LEU A 161 23.19 -5.31 12.07
N THR A 162 24.01 -5.57 11.06
CA THR A 162 24.81 -6.80 10.95
C THR A 162 26.27 -6.43 11.23
N ARG A 163 26.94 -7.16 12.12
CA ARG A 163 28.35 -6.86 12.48
C ARG A 163 29.15 -8.14 12.67
N VAL A 164 30.44 -8.09 12.34
CA VAL A 164 31.38 -9.15 12.68
C VAL A 164 31.61 -9.12 14.21
N PRO A 165 31.51 -10.26 14.92
CA PRO A 165 31.83 -10.32 16.35
C PRO A 165 33.25 -9.80 16.64
N VAL A 166 33.44 -9.12 17.78
CA VAL A 166 34.71 -8.48 18.20
C VAL A 166 35.12 -7.27 17.34
N LEU A 167 35.35 -7.45 16.03
CA LEU A 167 35.86 -6.40 15.13
C LEU A 167 34.84 -5.28 14.88
N GLY A 168 33.56 -5.62 14.78
CA GLY A 168 32.48 -4.65 14.56
C GLY A 168 32.14 -3.78 15.78
N SER A 169 32.67 -4.10 16.97
CA SER A 169 32.50 -3.32 18.21
C SER A 169 33.64 -2.35 18.52
N ILE A 170 34.76 -2.42 17.79
CA ILE A 170 35.91 -1.54 18.07
C ILE A 170 35.54 -0.09 17.71
N PRO A 171 35.73 0.89 18.63
CA PRO A 171 35.54 2.30 18.32
C PRO A 171 36.40 2.73 17.13
N VAL A 172 35.95 3.72 16.35
CA VAL A 172 36.64 4.27 15.17
C VAL A 172 36.70 3.31 13.96
N VAL A 173 37.25 2.09 14.10
CA VAL A 173 37.48 1.16 12.97
C VAL A 173 36.37 0.14 12.76
N GLY A 174 35.53 -0.13 13.76
CA GLY A 174 34.44 -1.12 13.68
C GLY A 174 33.36 -0.80 12.64
N LYS A 175 33.29 0.45 12.15
CA LYS A 175 32.42 0.84 11.03
C LYS A 175 32.73 0.10 9.73
N LEU A 176 33.98 -0.29 9.50
CA LEU A 176 34.39 -1.05 8.31
C LEU A 176 33.95 -2.53 8.38
N PHE A 177 33.58 -3.01 9.57
CA PHE A 177 33.22 -4.41 9.85
C PHE A 177 31.74 -4.58 10.22
N ARG A 178 30.92 -3.57 9.92
CA ARG A 178 29.47 -3.60 10.15
C ARG A 178 28.71 -3.09 8.93
N LYS A 179 27.52 -3.64 8.74
CA LYS A 179 26.54 -3.23 7.75
C LYS A 179 25.33 -2.70 8.50
N GLU A 180 25.01 -1.44 8.25
CA GLU A 180 23.81 -0.78 8.76
C GLU A 180 22.83 -0.65 7.60
N ASN A 181 21.59 -1.08 7.82
CA ASN A 181 20.49 -0.81 6.91
C ASN A 181 19.41 -0.10 7.70
N GLU A 182 19.08 1.13 7.30
CA GLU A 182 18.06 1.95 7.94
C GLU A 182 17.04 2.34 6.88
N SER A 183 15.77 1.99 7.11
CA SER A 183 14.65 2.28 6.21
C SER A 183 13.59 3.03 7.00
N THR A 184 13.20 4.20 6.51
CA THR A 184 12.12 5.01 7.09
C THR A 184 11.01 5.17 6.07
N GLU A 185 9.81 4.70 6.41
CA GLU A 185 8.60 4.90 5.62
C GLU A 185 7.68 5.88 6.35
N ARG A 186 7.30 6.97 5.67
CA ARG A 186 6.33 7.96 6.18
C ARG A 186 5.08 7.96 5.31
N SER A 187 3.92 7.84 5.94
CA SER A 187 2.61 7.82 5.27
C SER A 187 1.69 8.85 5.92
N ASN A 188 1.26 9.85 5.15
CA ASN A 188 0.33 10.89 5.60
C ASN A 188 -0.96 10.85 4.76
N LEU A 189 -2.11 10.83 5.41
CA LEU A 189 -3.42 10.97 4.79
C LEU A 189 -4.12 12.17 5.42
N LEU A 190 -4.68 13.05 4.58
CA LEU A 190 -5.54 14.17 4.98
C LEU A 190 -6.81 14.11 4.14
N ILE A 191 -7.97 14.25 4.78
CA ILE A 191 -9.27 14.21 4.11
C ILE A 191 -9.98 15.54 4.34
N PHE A 192 -10.30 16.22 3.23
CA PHE A 192 -11.03 17.48 3.20
C PHE A 192 -12.38 17.25 2.53
N VAL A 193 -13.42 17.88 3.06
CA VAL A 193 -14.74 17.87 2.44
C VAL A 193 -15.29 19.28 2.34
N THR A 194 -15.78 19.60 1.15
CA THR A 194 -16.48 20.83 0.83
C THR A 194 -17.90 20.44 0.39
N ALA A 195 -18.92 21.11 0.93
CA ALA A 195 -20.30 20.92 0.47
C ALA A 195 -20.95 22.25 0.15
N GLN A 196 -21.80 22.23 -0.87
CA GLN A 196 -22.48 23.40 -1.41
C GLN A 196 -23.96 23.06 -1.65
N LEU A 197 -24.85 23.94 -1.18
CA LEU A 197 -26.26 23.91 -1.51
C LEU A 197 -26.44 24.41 -2.94
N MET A 198 -27.12 23.62 -3.77
CA MET A 198 -27.44 24.00 -5.14
C MET A 198 -28.94 24.22 -5.27
N PRO A 199 -29.39 25.35 -5.85
CA PRO A 199 -30.79 25.55 -6.17
C PRO A 199 -31.23 24.57 -7.29
N PRO A 200 -32.53 24.26 -7.41
CA PRO A 200 -33.05 23.40 -8.47
C PRO A 200 -32.74 23.91 -9.89
N SER A 201 -32.49 25.21 -10.05
CA SER A 201 -32.09 25.82 -11.32
C SER A 201 -30.71 25.38 -11.80
N GLY A 202 -29.88 24.77 -10.93
CA GLY A 202 -28.55 24.30 -11.29
C GLY A 202 -27.49 25.40 -11.45
N ASP A 203 -27.88 26.67 -11.32
CA ASP A 203 -26.93 27.78 -11.32
C ASP A 203 -26.03 27.69 -10.09
N GLN A 204 -24.72 27.83 -10.31
CA GLN A 204 -23.80 28.11 -9.21
C GLN A 204 -24.21 29.46 -8.64
N LEU A 205 -24.60 29.51 -7.37
CA LEU A 205 -24.76 30.77 -6.65
C LEU A 205 -23.44 31.51 -6.78
N ALA A 206 -23.38 32.50 -7.68
CA ALA A 206 -22.19 33.31 -7.88
C ALA A 206 -21.83 33.87 -6.50
N ARG A 207 -20.60 33.55 -6.06
CA ARG A 207 -20.02 34.10 -4.83
C ARG A 207 -20.24 35.62 -4.92
N SER A 208 -21.10 36.17 -4.09
CA SER A 208 -21.32 37.62 -4.02
C SER A 208 -20.12 38.24 -3.31
N ASP A 209 -18.94 38.13 -3.93
CA ASP A 209 -17.80 38.94 -3.59
C ASP A 209 -17.98 40.28 -4.30
N SER A 210 -18.93 41.05 -3.77
CA SER A 210 -19.11 42.44 -4.07
C SER A 210 -18.84 43.21 -2.79
N SER A 211 -17.66 43.82 -2.68
CA SER A 211 -17.48 45.14 -2.08
C SER A 211 -16.08 45.68 -2.40
N PRO A 212 -15.94 47.02 -2.44
CA PRO A 212 -15.27 47.77 -3.50
C PRO A 212 -13.75 47.92 -3.36
#